data_AF-A0A954NLN4-F1
#
_entry.id   AF-A0A954NLN4-F1
#
_cell.length_a   1.000
_cell.length_b   1.000
_cell.length_c   1.000
_cell.angle_alpha   90.00
_cell.angle_beta   90.00
_cell.angle_gamma   90.00
#
_symmetry.space_group_name_H-M   'P 1'
#
loop_
_entity.id
_entity.type
_entity.pdbx_description
1 polymer ?
#
loop_
_entity_poly.entity_id
_entity_poly.type
_entity_poly.pdbx_seq_one_letter_code
_entity_poly.pdbx_strand_id
1 'polypeptide(L)'
;SLAQAVNEAMRAIERDNPQLSGVLPKTYERFSDPAALKSLLKTISTIPASLEFDAFGRIYEYFLAAFARSEGQKGGEFFTPPSIVRLLTEVIEPFHGRILDPACGSGGMFVQSARFVSEHQGAPGSTLSVFGMEKEEATTALCRMNLAMHGLEGEIKQAISYYEDPHGATGRFDFVLANPPFNVNKVDKERLEGMTGTGRRYPFGMPRVDNANYLWIQ
;
A
#
# COMPACT_ATOMS: atom_id res chain seq x y z
N SER A 1 21.60 14.24 19.78
CA SER A 1 20.31 14.43 20.47
C SER A 1 19.48 13.15 20.39
N LEU A 2 18.37 13.03 21.15
CA LEU A 2 17.47 11.87 21.04
C LEU A 2 16.95 11.67 19.61
N ALA A 3 16.53 12.77 18.96
CA ALA A 3 16.09 12.75 17.56
C ALA A 3 17.16 12.20 16.59
N GLN A 4 18.41 12.63 16.72
CA GLN A 4 19.52 12.11 15.91
C GLN A 4 19.76 10.62 16.13
N ALA A 5 19.64 10.14 17.38
CA ALA A 5 19.78 8.72 17.69
C ALA A 5 18.65 7.90 17.05
N VAL A 6 17.41 8.38 17.06
CA VAL A 6 16.28 7.73 16.36
C VAL A 6 16.52 7.71 14.85
N ASN A 7 16.95 8.83 14.26
CA ASN A 7 17.29 8.88 12.84
C ASN A 7 18.39 7.89 12.45
N GLU A 8 19.43 7.75 13.27
CA GLU A 8 20.51 6.79 13.00
C GLU A 8 20.02 5.34 13.14
N ALA A 9 19.13 5.06 14.09
CA ALA A 9 18.48 3.76 14.19
C ALA A 9 17.65 3.45 12.93
N MET A 10 16.91 4.42 12.40
CA MET A 10 16.17 4.24 11.12
C MET A 10 17.12 3.95 9.96
N ARG A 11 18.25 4.66 9.85
CA ARG A 11 19.28 4.36 8.83
C ARG A 11 19.88 2.97 9.00
N ALA A 12 20.12 2.55 10.24
CA ALA A 12 20.65 1.22 10.52
C ALA A 12 19.66 0.12 10.07
N ILE A 13 18.37 0.27 10.38
CA ILE A 13 17.33 -0.67 9.93
C ILE A 13 17.29 -0.75 8.40
N GLU A 14 17.33 0.37 7.69
CA GLU A 14 17.33 0.34 6.23
C GLU A 14 18.57 -0.31 5.60
N ARG A 15 19.74 -0.14 6.23
CA ARG A 15 20.97 -0.83 5.76
C ARG A 15 20.83 -2.35 5.82
N ASP A 16 20.16 -2.85 6.84
CA ASP A 16 19.99 -4.29 7.08
C ASP A 16 18.76 -4.86 6.35
N ASN A 17 17.86 -3.99 5.85
CA ASN A 17 16.59 -4.38 5.23
C ASN A 17 16.42 -3.65 3.89
N PRO A 18 16.93 -4.21 2.77
CA PRO A 18 16.88 -3.56 1.45
C PRO A 18 15.48 -3.16 1.00
N GLN A 19 14.43 -3.91 1.38
CA GLN A 19 13.05 -3.59 1.05
C GLN A 19 12.53 -2.29 1.71
N LEU A 20 13.20 -1.83 2.78
CA LEU A 20 12.90 -0.59 3.47
C LEU A 20 13.81 0.57 3.07
N SER A 21 14.71 0.38 2.10
CA SER A 21 15.64 1.44 1.67
C SER A 21 14.90 2.71 1.26
N GLY A 22 15.19 3.83 1.94
CA GLY A 22 14.55 5.12 1.69
C GLY A 22 13.12 5.27 2.23
N VAL A 23 12.58 4.26 2.93
CA VAL A 23 11.19 4.21 3.38
C VAL A 23 10.99 4.83 4.77
N LEU A 24 11.92 4.60 5.69
CA LEU A 24 11.77 5.00 7.09
C LEU A 24 12.06 6.51 7.26
N PRO A 25 11.25 7.22 8.08
CA PRO A 25 11.43 8.65 8.30
C PRO A 25 12.74 8.93 9.03
N LYS A 26 13.54 9.88 8.52
CA LYS A 26 14.76 10.39 9.19
C LYS A 26 14.67 11.88 9.52
N THR A 27 13.48 12.31 9.95
CA THR A 27 13.16 13.73 10.20
C THR A 27 12.70 13.98 11.63
N TYR A 28 13.14 13.15 12.59
CA TYR A 28 12.72 13.27 13.99
C TYR A 28 13.22 14.54 14.69
N GLU A 29 14.13 15.32 14.08
CA GLU A 29 14.47 16.67 14.55
C GLU A 29 13.33 17.68 14.37
N ARG A 30 12.29 17.35 13.57
CA ARG A 30 11.11 18.21 13.38
C ARG A 30 10.28 18.39 14.65
N PHE A 31 10.47 17.55 15.67
CA PHE A 31 9.79 17.69 16.94
C PHE A 31 10.28 18.98 17.63
N SER A 32 9.41 19.98 17.69
CA SER A 32 9.67 21.26 18.36
C SER A 32 9.81 21.11 19.87
N ASP A 33 9.11 20.14 20.46
CA ASP A 33 9.24 19.75 21.87
C ASP A 33 10.00 18.42 22.02
N PRO A 34 11.23 18.41 22.56
CA PRO A 34 11.97 17.19 22.85
C PRO A 34 11.26 16.25 23.85
N ALA A 35 10.43 16.79 24.74
CA ALA A 35 9.67 15.99 25.71
C ALA A 35 8.58 15.15 25.03
N ALA A 36 7.97 15.67 23.96
CA ALA A 36 7.00 14.93 23.16
C ALA A 36 7.60 13.66 22.53
N LEU A 37 8.78 13.76 21.91
CA LEU A 37 9.46 12.58 21.34
C LEU A 37 9.83 11.57 22.43
N LYS A 38 10.34 12.03 23.57
CA LYS A 38 10.67 11.17 24.71
C LYS A 38 9.44 10.45 25.26
N SER A 39 8.31 11.16 25.39
CA SER A 39 7.05 10.60 25.86
C SER A 39 6.51 9.55 24.89
N LEU A 40 6.54 9.83 23.59
CA LEU A 40 6.14 8.88 22.54
C LEU A 40 6.95 7.58 22.61
N LEU A 41 8.27 7.69 22.68
CA LEU A 41 9.14 6.50 22.79
C LEU A 41 8.88 5.73 24.09
N LYS A 42 8.64 6.42 25.20
CA LYS A 42 8.28 5.78 26.47
C LYS A 42 6.95 5.02 26.37
N THR A 43 5.96 5.59 25.72
CA THR A 43 4.67 4.92 25.46
C THR A 43 4.86 3.69 24.58
N ILE A 44 5.65 3.76 23.51
CA ILE A 44 5.93 2.59 22.66
C ILE A 44 6.69 1.51 23.46
N SER A 45 7.61 1.88 24.36
CA SER A 45 8.37 0.92 25.16
C SER A 45 7.55 0.13 26.19
N THR A 46 6.29 0.52 26.46
CA THR A 46 5.41 -0.28 27.33
C THR A 46 4.79 -1.46 26.59
N ILE A 47 4.88 -1.49 25.25
CA ILE A 47 4.43 -2.61 24.44
C ILE A 47 5.42 -3.77 24.66
N PRO A 48 4.97 -4.95 25.12
CA PRO A 48 5.86 -6.07 25.38
C PRO A 48 6.60 -6.49 24.10
N ALA A 49 7.91 -6.67 24.17
CA ALA A 49 8.69 -7.18 23.04
C ALA A 49 8.33 -8.64 22.69
N SER A 50 7.73 -9.37 23.64
CA SER A 50 7.20 -10.73 23.44
C SER A 50 5.87 -10.75 22.69
N LEU A 51 5.32 -9.59 22.36
CA LEU A 51 4.09 -9.50 21.61
C LEU A 51 4.32 -10.07 20.21
N GLU A 52 3.38 -10.91 19.75
CA GLU A 52 3.49 -11.54 18.44
C GLU A 52 3.57 -10.48 17.34
N PHE A 53 4.32 -10.79 16.29
CA PHE A 53 4.56 -9.91 15.16
C PHE A 53 3.26 -9.39 14.51
N ASP A 54 2.26 -10.25 14.41
CA ASP A 54 0.89 -9.94 13.97
C ASP A 54 0.22 -8.82 14.80
N ALA A 55 0.53 -8.70 16.10
CA ALA A 55 -0.03 -7.62 16.92
C ALA A 55 0.58 -6.25 16.61
N PHE A 56 1.87 -6.17 16.25
CA PHE A 56 2.48 -4.92 15.80
C PHE A 56 1.90 -4.48 14.44
N GLY A 57 1.66 -5.43 13.53
CA GLY A 57 0.92 -5.20 12.30
C GLY A 57 -0.46 -4.57 12.55
N ARG A 58 -1.26 -5.17 13.45
CA ARG A 58 -2.57 -4.62 13.83
C ARG A 58 -2.51 -3.23 14.46
N ILE A 59 -1.52 -2.95 15.31
CA ILE A 59 -1.32 -1.61 15.89
C ILE A 59 -1.04 -0.60 14.77
N TYR A 60 -0.19 -0.97 13.80
CA TYR A 60 0.12 -0.14 12.64
C TYR A 60 -1.14 0.15 11.81
N GLU A 61 -1.92 -0.88 11.46
CA GLU A 61 -3.17 -0.72 10.71
C GLU A 61 -4.20 0.13 11.45
N TYR A 62 -4.30 -0.01 12.78
CA TYR A 62 -5.19 0.82 13.58
C TYR A 62 -4.85 2.31 13.46
N PHE A 63 -3.57 2.66 13.60
CA PHE A 63 -3.13 4.06 13.49
C PHE A 63 -3.28 4.57 12.06
N LEU A 64 -2.94 3.77 11.06
CA LEU A 64 -3.14 4.11 9.64
C LEU A 64 -4.62 4.42 9.34
N ALA A 65 -5.54 3.58 9.82
CA ALA A 65 -6.97 3.80 9.69
C ALA A 65 -7.45 5.03 10.48
N ALA A 66 -6.89 5.28 11.67
CA ALA A 66 -7.22 6.45 12.48
C ALA A 66 -6.78 7.75 11.82
N PHE A 67 -5.57 7.79 11.25
CA PHE A 67 -5.06 8.93 10.50
C PHE A 67 -5.89 9.17 9.25
N ALA A 68 -6.18 8.13 8.47
CA ALA A 68 -7.06 8.24 7.31
C ALA A 68 -8.45 8.79 7.66
N ARG A 69 -9.06 8.37 8.77
CA ARG A 69 -10.33 8.95 9.24
C ARG A 69 -10.21 10.42 9.64
N SER A 70 -9.07 10.81 10.22
CA SER A 70 -8.83 12.20 10.63
C SER A 70 -8.56 13.14 9.44
N GLU A 71 -7.84 12.65 8.42
CA GLU A 71 -7.53 13.40 7.20
C GLU A 71 -8.70 13.39 6.21
N GLY A 72 -9.40 12.26 6.11
CA GLY A 72 -10.53 11.99 5.21
C GLY A 72 -11.78 12.84 5.47
N GLN A 73 -11.83 13.62 6.56
CA GLN A 73 -12.84 14.68 6.73
C GLN A 73 -12.71 15.80 5.66
N LYS A 74 -11.66 15.80 4.83
CA LYS A 74 -11.38 16.86 3.84
C LYS A 74 -11.36 16.43 2.36
N GLY A 75 -11.44 15.15 2.00
CA GLY A 75 -11.61 14.78 0.58
C GLY A 75 -11.24 13.36 0.15
N GLY A 76 -12.27 12.59 -0.25
CA GLY A 76 -12.35 11.83 -1.51
C GLY A 76 -11.51 10.56 -1.74
N GLU A 77 -10.28 10.48 -1.25
CA GLU A 77 -9.48 9.25 -1.27
C GLU A 77 -9.40 8.74 0.17
N PHE A 78 -8.50 7.82 0.51
CA PHE A 78 -8.17 7.44 1.90
C PHE A 78 -9.02 6.31 2.50
N PHE A 79 -8.42 5.11 2.36
CA PHE A 79 -8.62 3.92 3.17
C PHE A 79 -9.90 3.13 2.93
N THR A 80 -9.73 1.97 2.31
CA THR A 80 -10.79 0.96 2.16
C THR A 80 -11.11 0.35 3.53
N PRO A 81 -12.37 0.41 4.00
CA PRO A 81 -12.76 -0.19 5.27
C PRO A 81 -12.42 -1.69 5.33
N PRO A 82 -11.94 -2.22 6.48
CA PRO A 82 -11.51 -3.62 6.59
C PRO A 82 -12.59 -4.64 6.20
N SER A 83 -13.86 -4.31 6.43
CA SER A 83 -14.99 -5.17 6.03
C SER A 83 -15.11 -5.33 4.51
N ILE A 84 -14.85 -4.26 3.75
CA ILE A 84 -14.87 -4.29 2.28
C ILE A 84 -13.64 -5.04 1.75
N VAL A 85 -12.46 -4.72 2.29
CA VAL A 85 -11.21 -5.43 1.93
C VAL A 85 -11.38 -6.93 2.16
N ARG A 86 -11.87 -7.33 3.33
CA ARG A 86 -12.14 -8.74 3.65
C ARG A 86 -13.12 -9.36 2.67
N LEU A 87 -14.27 -8.74 2.44
CA LEU A 87 -15.26 -9.25 1.49
C LEU A 87 -14.64 -9.51 0.11
N LEU A 88 -13.88 -8.53 -0.40
CA LEU A 88 -13.25 -8.63 -1.69
C LEU A 88 -12.23 -9.78 -1.75
N THR A 89 -11.36 -9.89 -0.75
CA THR A 89 -10.39 -10.99 -0.66
C THR A 89 -11.05 -12.36 -0.57
N GLU A 90 -12.10 -12.51 0.23
CA GLU A 90 -12.84 -13.78 0.40
C GLU A 90 -13.57 -14.18 -0.90
N VAL A 91 -13.94 -13.23 -1.76
CA VAL A 91 -14.56 -13.51 -3.06
C VAL A 91 -13.55 -13.95 -4.10
N ILE A 92 -12.36 -13.34 -4.13
CA ILE A 92 -11.34 -13.66 -5.14
C ILE A 92 -10.44 -14.84 -4.74
N GLU A 93 -10.45 -15.23 -3.46
CA GLU A 93 -9.76 -16.39 -2.92
C GLU A 93 -8.28 -16.53 -3.39
N PRO A 94 -7.40 -15.54 -3.10
CA PRO A 94 -6.06 -15.48 -3.66
C PRO A 94 -5.12 -16.44 -2.91
N PHE A 95 -5.26 -17.74 -3.15
CA PHE A 95 -4.50 -18.76 -2.44
C PHE A 95 -3.01 -18.80 -2.82
N HIS A 96 -2.65 -18.41 -4.04
CA HIS A 96 -1.28 -18.41 -4.56
C HIS A 96 -1.10 -17.46 -5.75
N GLY A 97 0.10 -17.36 -6.30
CA GLY A 97 0.37 -16.65 -7.54
C GLY A 97 0.69 -15.17 -7.36
N ARG A 98 0.55 -14.40 -8.44
CA ARG A 98 0.88 -12.98 -8.49
C ARG A 98 -0.38 -12.15 -8.30
N ILE A 99 -0.39 -11.32 -7.26
CA ILE A 99 -1.47 -10.38 -6.98
C ILE A 99 -1.05 -8.95 -7.32
N LEU A 100 -1.95 -8.21 -7.97
CA LEU A 100 -1.76 -6.80 -8.31
C LEU A 100 -2.83 -5.94 -7.64
N ASP A 101 -2.40 -4.82 -7.04
CA ASP A 101 -3.27 -3.68 -6.78
C ASP A 101 -2.73 -2.44 -7.53
N PRO A 102 -3.36 -2.01 -8.64
CA PRO A 102 -2.91 -0.87 -9.42
C PRO A 102 -3.19 0.49 -8.77
N ALA A 103 -3.81 0.54 -7.59
CA ALA A 103 -4.01 1.75 -6.80
C ALA A 103 -3.88 1.41 -5.31
N CYS A 104 -2.71 0.87 -4.95
CA CYS A 104 -2.56 0.08 -3.72
C CYS A 104 -2.70 0.86 -2.42
N GLY A 105 -2.63 2.19 -2.47
CA GLY A 105 -2.67 3.02 -1.28
C GLY A 105 -1.65 2.54 -0.26
N SER A 106 -2.10 2.33 0.97
CA SER A 106 -1.28 1.84 2.09
C SER A 106 -1.15 0.31 2.16
N GLY A 107 -1.57 -0.44 1.14
CA GLY A 107 -1.34 -1.88 1.02
C GLY A 107 -2.30 -2.77 1.81
N GLY A 108 -3.45 -2.25 2.27
CA GLY A 108 -4.43 -3.03 3.05
C GLY A 108 -4.97 -4.26 2.33
N MET A 109 -5.13 -4.20 1.00
CA MET A 109 -5.55 -5.35 0.18
C MET A 109 -4.55 -6.52 0.26
N PHE A 110 -3.25 -6.22 0.30
CA PHE A 110 -2.20 -7.24 0.36
C PHE A 110 -2.12 -7.88 1.74
N VAL A 111 -2.19 -7.07 2.80
CA VAL A 111 -2.20 -7.58 4.19
C VAL A 111 -3.38 -8.53 4.41
N GLN A 112 -4.58 -8.12 3.96
CA GLN A 112 -5.76 -8.97 4.07
C GLN A 112 -5.66 -10.24 3.20
N SER A 113 -5.05 -10.15 2.01
CA SER A 113 -4.83 -11.32 1.14
C SER A 113 -3.88 -12.34 1.79
N ALA A 114 -2.77 -11.89 2.37
CA ALA A 114 -1.88 -12.77 3.11
C ALA A 114 -2.56 -13.38 4.35
N ARG A 115 -3.38 -12.58 5.05
CA ARG A 115 -4.17 -13.06 6.19
C ARG A 115 -5.17 -14.13 5.77
N PHE A 116 -5.87 -13.95 4.65
CA PHE A 116 -6.79 -14.95 4.09
C PHE A 116 -6.08 -16.29 3.86
N VAL A 117 -4.90 -16.29 3.24
CA VAL A 117 -4.11 -17.51 3.02
C VAL A 117 -3.74 -18.17 4.35
N SER A 118 -3.25 -17.39 5.32
CA SER A 118 -2.89 -17.89 6.64
C SER A 118 -4.06 -18.58 7.36
N GLU A 119 -5.24 -17.94 7.34
CA GLU A 119 -6.46 -18.44 8.00
C GLU A 119 -7.02 -19.72 7.34
N HIS A 120 -6.80 -19.92 6.03
CA HIS A 120 -7.38 -21.04 5.29
C HIS A 120 -6.41 -22.18 4.96
N GLN A 121 -5.10 -21.93 4.91
CA GLN A 121 -4.09 -22.93 4.49
C GLN A 121 -2.97 -23.18 5.52
N GLY A 122 -2.97 -22.47 6.66
CA GLY A 122 -2.16 -22.83 7.83
C GLY A 122 -0.66 -22.49 7.78
N ALA A 123 -0.14 -21.88 6.70
CA ALA A 123 1.23 -21.34 6.68
C ALA A 123 1.32 -20.04 5.83
N PRO A 124 1.80 -18.91 6.37
CA PRO A 124 1.87 -17.61 5.66
C PRO A 124 3.04 -17.45 4.67
N GLY A 125 3.84 -18.49 4.40
CA GLY A 125 5.09 -18.35 3.66
C GLY A 125 5.00 -18.76 2.20
N SER A 126 5.23 -17.81 1.29
CA SER A 126 5.63 -18.00 -0.14
C SER A 126 4.56 -18.32 -1.20
N THR A 127 3.26 -18.19 -0.94
CA THR A 127 2.27 -18.44 -2.00
C THR A 127 1.94 -17.20 -2.84
N LEU A 128 1.91 -16.00 -2.26
CA LEU A 128 1.56 -14.76 -2.97
C LEU A 128 2.79 -13.89 -3.26
N SER A 129 2.94 -13.48 -4.51
CA SER A 129 3.88 -12.44 -4.93
C SER A 129 3.12 -11.13 -5.11
N VAL A 130 3.46 -10.12 -4.31
CA VAL A 130 2.74 -8.85 -4.22
C VAL A 130 3.33 -7.80 -5.16
N PHE A 131 2.47 -7.14 -5.94
CA PHE A 131 2.85 -6.05 -6.83
C PHE A 131 1.84 -4.92 -6.69
N GLY A 132 2.32 -3.68 -6.61
CA GLY A 132 1.46 -2.52 -6.43
C GLY A 132 1.93 -1.28 -7.15
N MET A 133 0.99 -0.39 -7.42
CA MET A 133 1.24 0.96 -7.95
C MET A 133 0.49 1.98 -7.12
N GLU A 134 1.16 3.08 -6.80
CA GLU A 134 0.60 4.20 -6.05
C GLU A 134 1.19 5.52 -6.59
N LYS A 135 0.37 6.57 -6.75
CA LYS A 135 0.84 7.84 -7.33
C LYS A 135 1.67 8.65 -6.32
N GLU A 136 1.29 8.58 -5.05
CA GLU A 136 1.92 9.37 -3.99
C GLU A 136 3.11 8.62 -3.37
N GLU A 137 4.29 9.25 -3.40
CA GLU A 137 5.52 8.66 -2.85
C GLU A 137 5.39 8.38 -1.34
N ALA A 138 4.79 9.30 -0.59
CA ALA A 138 4.54 9.13 0.84
C ALA A 138 3.65 7.90 1.13
N THR A 139 2.61 7.70 0.32
CA THR A 139 1.70 6.55 0.45
C THR A 139 2.39 5.25 0.04
N THR A 140 3.26 5.29 -0.97
CA THR A 140 4.12 4.16 -1.33
C THR A 140 5.04 3.73 -0.17
N ALA A 141 5.58 4.68 0.59
CA ALA A 141 6.34 4.39 1.81
C ALA A 141 5.47 3.76 2.90
N LEU A 142 4.24 4.25 3.11
CA LEU A 142 3.27 3.63 4.03
C LEU A 142 2.94 2.19 3.63
N CYS A 143 2.74 1.92 2.34
CA CYS A 143 2.50 0.57 1.82
C CYS A 143 3.66 -0.38 2.15
N ARG A 144 4.89 0.02 1.83
CA ARG A 144 6.08 -0.81 2.09
C ARG A 144 6.31 -1.05 3.58
N MET A 145 6.09 -0.06 4.43
CA MET A 145 6.11 -0.26 5.89
C MET A 145 5.01 -1.22 6.33
N ASN A 146 3.79 -1.08 5.82
CA ASN A 146 2.68 -1.95 6.20
C ASN A 146 2.96 -3.42 5.84
N LEU A 147 3.49 -3.66 4.63
CA LEU A 147 3.94 -4.99 4.22
C LEU A 147 5.01 -5.53 5.16
N ALA A 148 6.05 -4.75 5.46
CA ALA A 148 7.12 -5.16 6.35
C ALA A 148 6.64 -5.46 7.78
N MET A 149 5.68 -4.68 8.31
CA MET A 149 5.07 -4.94 9.61
C MET A 149 4.22 -6.22 9.67
N HIS A 150 3.81 -6.74 8.50
CA HIS A 150 3.11 -8.01 8.35
C HIS A 150 4.00 -9.11 7.76
N GLY A 151 5.31 -8.86 7.62
CA GLY A 151 6.28 -9.87 7.20
C GLY A 151 6.12 -10.24 5.73
N LEU A 152 5.55 -9.33 4.96
CA LEU A 152 5.32 -9.45 3.54
C LEU A 152 6.37 -8.68 2.78
N GLU A 153 6.75 -9.23 1.64
CA GLU A 153 7.55 -8.55 0.63
C GLU A 153 6.68 -8.24 -0.59
N GLY A 154 6.98 -7.15 -1.27
CA GLY A 154 6.23 -6.75 -2.45
C GLY A 154 6.92 -5.69 -3.29
N GLU A 155 6.67 -5.72 -4.59
CA GLU A 155 7.18 -4.74 -5.55
C GLU A 155 6.19 -3.58 -5.69
N ILE A 156 6.37 -2.55 -4.86
CA ILE A 156 5.56 -1.33 -4.91
C ILE A 156 6.30 -0.25 -5.71
N LYS A 157 5.65 0.27 -6.75
CA LYS A 157 6.19 1.31 -7.63
C LYS A 157 5.39 2.60 -7.48
N GLN A 158 6.09 3.72 -7.38
CA GLN A 158 5.44 5.01 -7.54
C GLN A 158 5.10 5.19 -9.04
N ALA A 159 3.82 5.27 -9.38
CA ALA A 159 3.36 5.41 -10.75
C ALA A 159 1.93 5.94 -10.81
N ILE A 160 1.61 6.71 -11.85
CA ILE A 160 0.22 7.00 -12.19
C ILE A 160 -0.26 5.91 -13.15
N SER A 161 -1.03 4.97 -12.62
CA SER A 161 -1.41 3.74 -13.32
C SER A 161 -2.17 3.95 -14.63
N TYR A 162 -2.80 5.11 -14.86
CA TYR A 162 -3.36 5.43 -16.18
C TYR A 162 -2.27 5.54 -17.26
N TYR A 163 -1.14 6.16 -16.93
CA TYR A 163 -0.11 6.53 -17.91
C TYR A 163 1.11 5.62 -17.88
N GLU A 164 1.23 4.80 -16.85
CA GLU A 164 2.43 4.02 -16.57
C GLU A 164 2.06 2.58 -16.27
N ASP A 165 2.91 1.65 -16.71
CA ASP A 165 2.79 0.21 -16.45
C ASP A 165 4.16 -0.39 -16.11
N PRO A 166 4.74 -0.01 -14.95
CA PRO A 166 6.07 -0.46 -14.54
C PRO A 166 6.16 -1.98 -14.33
N HIS A 167 5.01 -2.66 -14.17
CA HIS A 167 4.94 -4.11 -13.96
C HIS A 167 4.62 -4.90 -15.23
N GLY A 168 4.33 -4.23 -16.34
CA GLY A 168 3.88 -4.85 -17.59
C GLY A 168 2.64 -5.71 -17.36
N ALA A 169 1.59 -5.17 -16.74
CA ALA A 169 0.59 -5.93 -16.02
C ALA A 169 -0.33 -6.81 -16.88
N THR A 170 -0.62 -6.42 -18.12
CA THR A 170 -1.60 -7.10 -18.96
C THR A 170 -1.26 -8.59 -19.16
N GLY A 171 -2.13 -9.48 -18.65
CA GLY A 171 -1.98 -10.94 -18.78
C GLY A 171 -0.87 -11.56 -17.90
N ARG A 172 -0.38 -10.85 -16.89
CA ARG A 172 0.78 -11.27 -16.07
C ARG A 172 0.44 -11.61 -14.61
N PHE A 173 -0.80 -11.41 -14.21
CA PHE A 173 -1.26 -11.52 -12.83
C PHE A 173 -2.42 -12.51 -12.72
N ASP A 174 -2.42 -13.29 -11.64
CA ASP A 174 -3.46 -14.27 -11.34
C ASP A 174 -4.67 -13.60 -10.67
N PHE A 175 -4.39 -12.59 -9.83
CA PHE A 175 -5.40 -11.85 -9.09
C PHE A 175 -5.17 -10.35 -9.23
N VAL A 176 -6.26 -9.60 -9.41
CA VAL A 176 -6.25 -8.13 -9.37
C VAL A 176 -7.32 -7.69 -8.38
N LEU A 177 -6.92 -6.91 -7.37
CA LEU A 177 -7.83 -6.37 -6.37
C LEU A 177 -7.47 -4.92 -6.10
N ALA A 178 -8.45 -4.02 -6.20
CA ALA A 178 -8.21 -2.59 -6.07
C ALA A 178 -9.41 -1.85 -5.49
N ASN A 179 -9.15 -0.72 -4.86
CA ASN A 179 -10.14 0.32 -4.60
C ASN A 179 -9.61 1.65 -5.16
N PRO A 180 -9.69 1.84 -6.49
CA PRO A 180 -9.15 3.03 -7.11
C PRO A 180 -9.96 4.29 -6.77
N PRO A 181 -9.38 5.48 -6.94
CA PRO A 181 -10.11 6.72 -6.72
C PRO A 181 -11.33 6.84 -7.64
N PHE A 182 -12.47 7.19 -7.05
CA PHE A 182 -13.75 7.23 -7.74
C PHE A 182 -13.96 8.56 -8.47
N ASN A 183 -14.52 8.50 -9.69
CA ASN A 183 -14.90 9.68 -10.48
C ASN A 183 -13.75 10.67 -10.72
N VAL A 184 -12.54 10.15 -10.96
CA VAL A 184 -11.42 10.98 -11.40
C VAL A 184 -11.73 11.50 -12.80
N ASN A 185 -11.93 12.81 -12.89
CA ASN A 185 -12.14 13.52 -14.16
C ASN A 185 -10.80 14.09 -14.65
N LYS A 186 -10.76 14.60 -15.88
CA LYS A 186 -9.58 15.24 -16.49
C LYS A 186 -8.36 14.31 -16.58
N VAL A 187 -8.59 13.03 -16.89
CA VAL A 187 -7.51 12.16 -17.34
C VAL A 187 -7.02 12.69 -18.69
N ASP A 188 -5.70 12.83 -18.82
CA ASP A 188 -5.04 13.31 -20.01
C ASP A 188 -5.18 12.29 -21.14
N LYS A 189 -6.11 12.58 -22.07
CA LYS A 189 -6.44 11.67 -23.16
C LYS A 189 -5.32 11.58 -24.19
N GLU A 190 -4.56 12.66 -24.40
CA GLU A 190 -3.45 12.69 -25.36
C GLU A 190 -2.36 11.70 -24.96
N ARG A 191 -2.06 11.62 -23.66
CA ARG A 191 -1.12 10.62 -23.12
C ARG A 191 -1.58 9.17 -23.29
N LEU A 192 -2.87 8.95 -23.53
CA LEU A 192 -3.45 7.61 -23.64
C LEU A 192 -3.70 7.16 -25.08
N GLU A 193 -3.62 8.06 -26.07
CA GLU A 193 -3.92 7.75 -27.48
C GLU A 193 -3.13 6.52 -27.97
N GLY A 194 -1.81 6.49 -27.70
CA GLY A 194 -0.94 5.37 -28.08
C GLY A 194 -1.18 4.06 -27.33
N MET A 195 -1.97 4.09 -26.27
CA MET A 195 -2.32 2.94 -25.42
C MET A 195 -3.70 2.36 -25.73
N THR A 196 -4.44 2.97 -26.67
CA THR A 196 -5.81 2.56 -27.02
C THR A 196 -5.88 1.73 -28.29
N GLY A 197 -6.90 0.86 -28.35
CA GLY A 197 -7.22 0.03 -29.52
C GLY A 197 -6.82 -1.43 -29.39
N THR A 198 -7.22 -2.24 -30.37
CA THR A 198 -7.03 -3.70 -30.35
C THR A 198 -5.58 -4.10 -30.06
N GLY A 199 -5.38 -4.95 -29.05
CA GLY A 199 -4.06 -5.44 -28.65
C GLY A 199 -3.22 -4.44 -27.87
N ARG A 200 -3.78 -3.30 -27.44
CA ARG A 200 -3.16 -2.34 -26.53
C ARG A 200 -3.75 -2.48 -25.12
N ARG A 201 -3.17 -1.72 -24.18
CA ARG A 201 -3.58 -1.70 -22.77
C ARG A 201 -5.06 -1.35 -22.58
N TYR A 202 -5.57 -0.40 -23.37
CA TYR A 202 -6.97 0.01 -23.36
C TYR A 202 -7.68 -0.46 -24.64
N PRO A 203 -8.06 -1.74 -24.72
CA PRO A 203 -8.56 -2.34 -25.96
C PRO A 203 -9.92 -1.79 -26.41
N PHE A 204 -10.73 -1.25 -25.49
CA PHE A 204 -12.04 -0.67 -25.81
C PHE A 204 -11.99 0.85 -26.05
N GLY A 205 -10.79 1.42 -26.05
CA GLY A 205 -10.57 2.85 -26.23
C GLY A 205 -10.91 3.69 -25.01
N MET A 206 -11.00 5.00 -25.24
CA MET A 206 -11.25 5.97 -24.17
C MET A 206 -12.72 5.94 -23.71
N PRO A 207 -12.99 6.04 -22.38
CA PRO A 207 -14.34 6.24 -21.89
C PRO A 207 -14.99 7.48 -22.51
N ARG A 208 -16.28 7.36 -22.85
CA ARG A 208 -17.07 8.48 -23.43
C ARG A 208 -17.27 9.61 -22.43
N VAL A 209 -17.56 9.26 -21.18
CA VAL A 209 -17.66 10.21 -20.07
C VAL A 209 -16.24 10.54 -19.60
N ASP A 210 -15.98 11.81 -19.27
CA ASP A 210 -14.71 12.23 -18.66
C ASP A 210 -14.62 11.72 -17.22
N ASN A 211 -14.42 10.41 -17.07
CA ASN A 211 -14.36 9.69 -15.81
C ASN A 211 -13.48 8.44 -15.98
N ALA A 212 -12.51 8.29 -15.09
CA ALA A 212 -11.52 7.24 -15.14
C ALA A 212 -11.98 5.85 -14.65
N ASN A 213 -13.19 5.71 -14.11
CA ASN A 213 -13.66 4.44 -13.54
C ASN A 213 -13.50 3.26 -14.51
N TYR A 214 -13.82 3.45 -15.80
CA TYR A 214 -13.66 2.42 -16.82
C TYR A 214 -12.23 2.29 -17.37
N LEU A 215 -11.32 3.21 -17.06
CA LEU A 215 -9.89 3.02 -17.32
C LEU A 215 -9.26 2.10 -16.28
N TRP A 216 -9.79 2.05 -15.05
CA TRP A 216 -9.32 1.11 -14.02
C TRP A 216 -9.78 -0.33 -14.28
N ILE A 217 -10.97 -0.49 -14.85
CA ILE A 217 -11.55 -1.81 -15.16
C ILE A 217 -10.87 -2.43 -16.39
N GLN A 218 -10.40 -1.59 -17.33
CA GLN A 218 -9.68 -2.01 -18.53
C GLN A 218 -8.22 -2.31 -18.24
#